data_AF-C4JF00-F1
#
_entry.id   AF-C4JF00-F1
#
_cell.length_a   1.000
_cell.length_b   1.000
_cell.length_c   1.000
_cell.angle_alpha   90.00
_cell.angle_beta   90.00
_cell.angle_gamma   90.00
#
_symmetry.space_group_name_H-M   'P 1'
#
loop_
_entity.id
_entity.type
_entity.pdbx_description
1 polymer ?
#
loop_
_entity_poly.entity_id
_entity_poly.type
_entity_poly.pdbx_seq_one_letter_code
_entity_poly.pdbx_strand_id
1 'polypeptide(L)'
;MRVTFPFALGLWATFHNFGCFAFTGNYTWSTFINGDIAVISTEGSTSGLIEFQPDGTQLWEFEPWGNEEFHFIRDVKTKKYIRFPMITDGATPILTDRGATAIQVYHPSTETTTIMVIQDPLSEYPSDVFYLTAERYDGTSTSPRVLRLREHTREEHGSAFQLCKQPANPR
;
A
#
# COMPACT_ATOMS: atom_id res chain seq x y z
N MET A 1 -6.65 -28.14 27.65
CA MET A 1 -7.63 -27.08 27.29
C MET A 1 -7.68 -26.98 25.78
N ARG A 2 -8.83 -27.20 25.14
CA ARG A 2 -8.99 -26.99 23.69
C ARG A 2 -9.38 -25.53 23.47
N VAL A 3 -8.47 -24.75 22.90
CA VAL A 3 -8.77 -23.40 22.42
C VAL A 3 -9.64 -23.54 21.18
N THR A 4 -10.84 -22.99 21.22
CA THR A 4 -11.74 -22.99 20.06
C THR A 4 -11.32 -21.88 19.10
N PHE A 5 -11.43 -22.14 17.80
CA PHE A 5 -11.11 -21.20 16.71
C PHE A 5 -11.66 -19.76 16.89
N PRO A 6 -12.87 -19.53 17.46
CA PRO A 6 -13.38 -18.17 17.70
C PRO A 6 -12.59 -17.41 18.78
N PHE A 7 -12.03 -18.12 19.77
CA PHE A 7 -11.22 -17.51 20.83
C PHE A 7 -9.86 -17.04 20.29
N ALA A 8 -9.27 -17.79 19.35
CA ALA A 8 -8.05 -17.39 18.66
C ALA A 8 -8.27 -16.18 17.73
N LEU A 9 -9.40 -16.12 17.03
CA LEU A 9 -9.83 -14.96 16.24
C LEU A 9 -10.10 -13.72 17.11
N GLY A 10 -10.73 -13.92 18.28
CA GLY A 10 -10.99 -12.85 19.24
C GLY A 10 -9.70 -12.23 19.80
N LEU A 11 -8.71 -13.07 20.15
CA LEU A 11 -7.37 -12.62 20.56
C LEU A 11 -6.62 -11.92 19.42
N TRP A 12 -6.70 -12.45 18.19
CA TRP A 12 -6.06 -11.83 17.02
C TRP A 12 -6.64 -10.44 16.71
N ALA A 13 -7.97 -10.30 16.78
CA ALA A 13 -8.66 -9.01 16.60
C ALA A 13 -8.40 -8.01 17.73
N THR A 14 -8.16 -8.47 18.96
CA THR A 14 -7.85 -7.57 20.10
C THR A 14 -6.40 -7.07 20.11
N PHE A 15 -5.45 -7.79 19.53
CA PHE A 15 -4.08 -7.27 19.34
C PHE A 15 -3.96 -6.21 18.23
N HIS A 16 -4.98 -6.06 17.36
CA HIS A 16 -5.00 -5.05 16.29
C HIS A 16 -5.77 -3.77 16.66
N ASN A 17 -6.13 -3.58 17.93
CA ASN A 17 -7.08 -2.55 18.33
C ASN A 17 -6.49 -1.42 19.19
N PHE A 18 -5.26 -0.97 18.92
CA PHE A 18 -4.74 0.28 19.52
C PHE A 18 -3.71 0.98 18.62
N GLY A 19 -4.03 2.22 18.24
CA GLY A 19 -3.05 3.25 17.89
C GLY A 19 -2.62 3.28 16.44
N CYS A 20 -2.15 4.45 16.00
CA CYS A 20 -1.31 4.59 14.83
C CYS A 20 -0.29 3.44 14.77
N PHE A 21 -0.43 2.54 13.80
CA PHE A 21 0.53 1.47 13.64
C PHE A 21 1.71 2.02 12.86
N ALA A 22 2.85 2.19 13.54
CA ALA A 22 4.12 2.38 12.86
C ALA A 22 4.44 1.11 12.05
N PHE A 23 3.94 1.03 10.81
CA PHE A 23 4.28 -0.06 9.90
C PHE A 23 5.79 -0.03 9.68
N THR A 24 6.47 -0.98 10.31
CA THR A 24 7.94 -1.06 10.26
C THR A 24 8.35 -2.47 9.90
N GLY A 25 9.12 -2.58 8.83
CA GLY A 25 9.68 -3.84 8.33
C GLY A 25 9.14 -4.24 6.97
N ASN A 26 9.24 -5.53 6.66
CA ASN A 26 8.88 -6.07 5.36
C ASN A 26 7.45 -6.58 5.35
N TYR A 27 6.71 -6.26 4.30
CA TYR A 27 5.31 -6.63 4.12
C TYR A 27 5.08 -7.16 2.71
N THR A 28 4.15 -8.10 2.57
CA THR A 28 3.40 -8.23 1.32
C THR A 28 2.26 -7.23 1.35
N TRP A 29 2.01 -6.62 0.19
CA TRP A 29 0.98 -5.60 0.02
C TRP A 29 -0.03 -6.13 -1.00
N SER A 30 -1.25 -6.42 -0.57
CA SER A 30 -2.32 -6.91 -1.43
C SER A 30 -3.51 -5.98 -1.48
N THR A 31 -4.32 -6.07 -2.54
CA THR A 31 -5.64 -5.43 -2.58
C THR A 31 -6.62 -6.21 -1.71
N PHE A 32 -7.55 -5.52 -1.07
CA PHE A 32 -8.62 -6.15 -0.29
C PHE A 32 -9.67 -6.82 -1.19
N ILE A 33 -9.82 -6.37 -2.44
CA ILE A 33 -10.88 -6.82 -3.36
C ILE A 33 -10.68 -8.28 -3.77
N ASN A 34 -9.46 -8.66 -4.14
CA ASN A 34 -9.18 -9.99 -4.68
C ASN A 34 -7.87 -10.61 -4.17
N GLY A 35 -7.15 -9.94 -3.27
CA GLY A 35 -5.90 -10.45 -2.71
C GLY A 35 -4.69 -10.36 -3.64
N ASP A 36 -4.83 -9.75 -4.83
CA ASP A 36 -3.71 -9.54 -5.74
C ASP A 36 -2.60 -8.72 -5.07
N ILE A 37 -1.35 -9.11 -5.30
CA ILE A 37 -0.17 -8.58 -4.61
C ILE A 37 0.53 -7.55 -5.49
N ALA A 38 0.92 -6.44 -4.88
CA ALA A 38 1.70 -5.38 -5.51
C ALA A 38 3.09 -5.91 -5.87
N VAL A 39 3.38 -5.98 -7.17
CA VAL A 39 4.65 -6.42 -7.75
C VAL A 39 5.18 -5.37 -8.70
N ILE A 40 6.49 -5.38 -8.95
CA ILE A 40 7.08 -4.58 -10.02
C ILE A 40 6.86 -5.34 -11.31
N SER A 41 6.03 -4.81 -12.20
CA SER A 41 5.79 -5.44 -13.49
C SER A 41 7.06 -5.45 -14.33
N THR A 42 7.38 -6.58 -14.94
CA THR A 42 8.58 -6.75 -15.77
C THR A 42 8.28 -6.88 -17.25
N GLU A 43 7.00 -7.09 -17.62
CA GLU A 43 6.58 -7.42 -18.98
C GLU A 43 5.38 -6.58 -19.42
N GLY A 44 5.15 -6.51 -20.73
CA GLY A 44 3.96 -5.88 -21.31
C GLY A 44 3.90 -4.36 -21.20
N SER A 45 2.69 -3.81 -21.33
CA SER A 45 2.41 -2.37 -21.38
C SER A 45 2.56 -1.66 -20.03
N THR A 46 2.70 -2.41 -18.94
CA THR A 46 2.87 -1.92 -17.56
C THR A 46 4.28 -2.13 -17.01
N SER A 47 5.23 -2.57 -17.84
CA SER A 47 6.62 -2.81 -17.43
C SER A 47 7.21 -1.60 -16.70
N GLY A 48 7.77 -1.84 -15.52
CA GLY A 48 8.33 -0.83 -14.62
C GLY A 48 7.32 -0.18 -13.65
N LEU A 49 6.03 -0.42 -13.81
CA LEU A 49 4.99 0.05 -12.89
C LEU A 49 4.79 -0.91 -11.73
N ILE A 50 4.14 -0.41 -10.67
CA ILE A 50 3.62 -1.26 -9.59
C ILE A 50 2.26 -1.80 -10.03
N GLU A 51 2.21 -3.10 -10.27
CA GLU A 51 1.05 -3.83 -10.75
C GLU A 51 0.54 -4.78 -9.66
N PHE A 52 -0.76 -5.02 -9.61
CA PHE A 52 -1.37 -5.99 -8.71
C PHE A 52 -1.68 -7.27 -9.50
N GLN A 53 -1.00 -8.35 -9.12
CA GLN A 53 -1.08 -9.64 -9.80
C GLN A 53 -1.41 -10.78 -8.82
N PRO A 54 -2.07 -11.85 -9.27
CA PRO A 54 -2.22 -13.05 -8.47
C PRO A 54 -0.85 -13.66 -8.15
N ASP A 55 -0.72 -14.26 -6.96
CA ASP A 55 0.46 -15.02 -6.52
C ASP A 55 1.80 -14.25 -6.50
N GLY A 56 1.75 -12.91 -6.44
CA GLY A 56 2.95 -12.08 -6.35
C GLY A 56 3.76 -12.35 -5.07
N THR A 57 5.09 -12.39 -5.17
CA THR A 57 5.98 -12.63 -4.01
C THR A 57 6.82 -11.41 -3.64
N GLN A 58 6.48 -10.24 -4.18
CA GLN A 58 7.24 -9.02 -3.98
C GLN A 58 7.10 -8.53 -2.53
N LEU A 59 8.23 -8.20 -1.92
CA LEU A 59 8.29 -7.65 -0.58
C LEU A 59 8.56 -6.15 -0.63
N TRP A 60 7.82 -5.41 0.20
CA TRP A 60 7.93 -3.98 0.37
C TRP A 60 8.36 -3.66 1.80
N GLU A 61 9.37 -2.83 1.94
CA GLU A 61 9.84 -2.35 3.23
C GLU A 61 9.18 -1.01 3.54
N PHE A 62 8.51 -0.95 4.69
CA PHE A 62 7.89 0.26 5.23
C PHE A 62 8.82 0.83 6.29
N GLU A 63 9.31 2.05 6.03
CA GLU A 63 10.19 2.80 6.92
C GLU A 63 9.42 4.00 7.48
N PRO A 64 9.19 4.09 8.81
CA PRO A 64 8.47 5.22 9.39
C PRO A 64 9.25 6.53 9.25
N TRP A 65 8.52 7.62 9.05
CA TRP A 65 9.05 8.98 8.94
C TRP A 65 8.23 9.95 9.79
N GLY A 66 8.92 10.76 10.60
CA GLY A 66 8.28 11.72 11.50
C GLY A 66 7.41 11.04 12.56
N ASN A 67 6.10 11.33 12.55
CA ASN A 67 5.15 11.06 13.62
C ASN A 67 4.61 9.61 13.60
N GLU A 68 5.36 8.66 13.05
CA GLU A 68 5.00 7.24 12.87
C GLU A 68 3.80 6.95 11.92
N GLU A 69 3.03 7.97 11.55
CA GLU A 69 1.90 7.89 10.61
C GLU A 69 2.32 7.85 9.15
N PHE A 70 3.49 8.42 8.82
CA PHE A 70 4.01 8.47 7.46
C PHE A 70 5.10 7.43 7.27
N HIS A 71 5.16 6.88 6.07
CA HIS A 71 6.12 5.86 5.69
C HIS A 71 6.75 6.19 4.34
N PHE A 72 8.03 5.89 4.22
CA PHE A 72 8.66 5.65 2.94
C PHE A 72 8.56 4.16 2.63
N ILE A 73 8.08 3.85 1.42
CA ILE A 73 7.91 2.48 0.96
C ILE A 73 8.95 2.19 -0.10
N ARG A 74 9.71 1.10 0.04
CA ARG A 74 10.70 0.67 -0.96
C ARG A 74 10.62 -0.81 -1.26
N ASP A 75 11.04 -1.18 -2.45
CA ASP A 75 11.24 -2.58 -2.80
C ASP A 75 12.43 -3.16 -2.02
N VAL A 76 12.22 -4.28 -1.33
CA VAL A 76 13.25 -4.96 -0.55
C VAL A 76 14.41 -5.43 -1.44
N LYS A 77 14.17 -5.82 -2.69
CA LYS A 77 15.17 -6.39 -3.59
C LYS A 77 16.05 -5.32 -4.24
N THR A 78 15.44 -4.34 -4.91
CA THR A 78 16.17 -3.28 -5.64
C THR A 78 16.53 -2.10 -4.76
N LYS A 79 15.96 -2.00 -3.56
CA LYS A 79 16.12 -0.86 -2.62
C LYS A 79 15.62 0.48 -3.15
N LYS A 80 14.84 0.47 -4.24
CA LYS A 80 14.23 1.68 -4.81
C LYS A 80 12.95 2.06 -4.08
N TYR A 81 12.80 3.34 -3.78
CA TYR A 81 11.62 3.92 -3.16
C TYR A 81 10.51 4.19 -4.16
N ILE A 82 9.28 4.09 -3.68
CA ILE A 82 8.10 4.63 -4.35
C ILE A 82 8.17 6.16 -4.30
N ARG A 83 8.08 6.78 -5.46
CA ARG A 83 8.00 8.23 -5.59
C ARG A 83 6.95 8.61 -6.60
N PHE A 84 6.11 9.56 -6.24
CA PHE A 84 5.25 10.30 -7.16
C PHE A 84 5.96 11.61 -7.53
N PRO A 85 6.42 11.79 -8.79
CA PRO A 85 7.10 13.02 -9.19
C PRO A 85 6.20 14.25 -9.11
N MET A 86 4.89 14.05 -9.29
CA MET A 86 3.83 15.04 -9.15
C MET A 86 2.69 14.40 -8.37
N ILE A 87 2.08 15.16 -7.45
CA ILE A 87 0.90 14.73 -6.68
C ILE A 87 -0.34 15.30 -7.36
N THR A 88 -0.94 14.53 -8.26
CA THR A 88 -2.13 14.91 -9.03
C THR A 88 -3.03 13.69 -9.27
N ASP A 89 -4.30 13.91 -9.60
CA ASP A 89 -5.23 12.82 -9.91
C ASP A 89 -4.73 11.96 -11.08
N GLY A 90 -4.80 10.64 -10.94
CA GLY A 90 -4.35 9.65 -11.92
C GLY A 90 -2.84 9.43 -11.99
N ALA A 91 -2.04 10.13 -11.19
CA ALA A 91 -0.60 9.94 -11.19
C ALA A 91 -0.21 8.50 -10.83
N THR A 92 0.80 7.96 -11.51
CA THR A 92 1.38 6.63 -11.26
C THR A 92 2.78 6.81 -10.68
N PRO A 93 3.20 6.02 -9.68
CA PRO A 93 4.52 6.21 -9.09
C PRO A 93 5.63 5.67 -9.98
N ILE A 94 6.84 6.13 -9.71
CA ILE A 94 8.09 5.57 -10.21
C ILE A 94 8.87 4.94 -9.07
N LEU A 95 9.78 4.02 -9.41
CA LEU A 95 10.76 3.47 -8.49
C LEU A 95 12.11 4.15 -8.68
N THR A 96 12.63 4.77 -7.63
CA THR A 96 13.88 5.54 -7.70
C THR A 96 14.76 5.37 -6.46
N ASP A 97 16.06 5.54 -6.65
CA ASP A 97 17.06 5.71 -5.60
C ASP A 97 17.17 7.17 -5.13
N ARG A 98 16.52 8.11 -5.82
CA ARG A 98 16.63 9.56 -5.59
C ARG A 98 15.31 10.13 -5.08
N GLY A 99 15.13 10.02 -3.77
CA GLY A 99 14.00 10.54 -3.02
C GLY A 99 12.85 9.54 -2.90
N ALA A 100 11.90 9.87 -2.04
CA ALA A 100 10.73 9.06 -1.74
C ALA A 100 9.53 9.99 -1.54
N THR A 101 8.33 9.46 -1.75
CA THR A 101 7.11 10.15 -1.33
C THR A 101 6.70 9.63 0.04
N ALA A 102 6.47 10.54 0.99
CA ALA A 102 5.91 10.20 2.29
C ALA A 102 4.44 9.82 2.10
N ILE A 103 4.08 8.60 2.51
CA ILE A 103 2.72 8.06 2.37
C ILE A 103 2.19 7.85 3.78
N GLN A 104 1.05 8.45 4.10
CA GLN A 104 0.34 8.18 5.34
C GLN A 104 -0.37 6.84 5.23
N VAL A 105 -0.14 5.95 6.20
CA VAL A 105 -0.71 4.60 6.22
C VAL A 105 -1.54 4.42 7.48
N TYR A 106 -2.84 4.14 7.36
CA TYR A 106 -3.71 4.00 8.52
C TYR A 106 -4.84 2.98 8.30
N HIS A 107 -5.41 2.51 9.41
CA HIS A 107 -6.58 1.64 9.42
C HIS A 107 -7.82 2.48 9.77
N PRO A 108 -8.78 2.70 8.85
CA PRO A 108 -9.97 3.50 9.11
C PRO A 108 -10.95 2.83 10.08
N SER A 109 -10.87 1.51 10.25
CA SER A 109 -11.70 0.73 11.15
C SER A 109 -10.88 -0.37 11.82
N THR A 110 -11.50 -1.11 12.74
CA THR A 110 -10.90 -2.28 13.40
C THR A 110 -10.70 -3.49 12.47
N GLU A 111 -11.15 -3.37 11.22
CA GLU A 111 -10.95 -4.38 10.20
C GLU A 111 -9.53 -4.21 9.63
N THR A 112 -8.90 -5.30 9.20
CA THR A 112 -7.52 -5.37 8.67
C THR A 112 -7.30 -4.56 7.37
N THR A 113 -8.23 -3.69 7.02
CA THR A 113 -8.20 -2.82 5.85
C THR A 113 -7.27 -1.66 6.11
N THR A 114 -6.26 -1.52 5.27
CA THR A 114 -5.32 -0.39 5.28
C THR A 114 -5.70 0.56 4.16
N ILE A 115 -5.77 1.85 4.48
CA ILE A 115 -5.86 2.94 3.52
C ILE A 115 -4.50 3.66 3.51
N MET A 116 -4.08 4.04 2.31
CA MET A 116 -2.86 4.80 2.09
C MET A 116 -3.17 6.09 1.37
N VAL A 117 -2.66 7.19 1.89
CA VAL A 117 -2.89 8.53 1.33
C VAL A 117 -1.62 9.35 1.28
N ILE A 118 -1.62 10.36 0.42
CA ILE A 118 -0.59 11.40 0.36
C ILE A 118 -1.32 12.73 0.56
N GLN A 119 -0.87 13.48 1.57
CA GLN A 119 -1.20 14.89 1.67
C GLN A 119 -0.15 15.65 0.88
N ASP A 120 -0.57 16.49 -0.06
CA ASP A 120 0.38 17.34 -0.78
C ASP A 120 0.93 18.40 0.19
N PRO A 121 2.22 18.34 0.58
CA PRO A 121 2.79 19.32 1.51
C PRO A 121 2.88 20.73 0.91
N LEU A 122 2.70 20.85 -0.42
CA LEU A 122 2.73 22.10 -1.16
C LEU A 122 1.33 22.63 -1.49
N SER A 123 0.26 21.89 -1.19
CA SER A 123 -1.09 22.38 -1.48
C SER A 123 -1.41 23.59 -0.62
N GLU A 124 -2.01 24.61 -1.25
CA GLU A 124 -2.60 25.77 -0.55
C GLU A 124 -3.80 25.35 0.32
N TYR A 125 -4.37 24.18 0.06
CA TYR A 125 -5.49 23.59 0.79
C TYR A 125 -5.03 22.34 1.54
N PRO A 126 -4.95 22.37 2.89
CA PRO A 126 -4.52 21.23 3.70
C PRO A 126 -5.48 20.02 3.64
N SER A 127 -6.60 20.14 2.91
CA SER A 127 -7.57 19.08 2.67
C SER A 127 -7.30 18.25 1.41
N ASP A 128 -6.30 18.61 0.59
CA ASP A 128 -6.02 17.88 -0.64
C ASP A 128 -5.30 16.57 -0.31
N VAL A 129 -6.12 15.53 -0.16
CA VAL A 129 -5.71 14.17 0.15
C VAL A 129 -5.83 13.33 -1.10
N PHE A 130 -4.74 12.71 -1.51
CA PHE A 130 -4.70 11.78 -2.63
C PHE A 130 -4.61 10.35 -2.10
N TYR A 131 -5.58 9.53 -2.46
CA TYR A 131 -5.64 8.13 -2.08
C TYR A 131 -4.84 7.28 -3.06
N LEU A 132 -4.08 6.33 -2.52
CA LEU A 132 -3.51 5.26 -3.32
C LEU A 132 -4.61 4.28 -3.70
N THR A 133 -4.66 3.89 -4.97
CA THR A 133 -5.69 3.03 -5.57
C THR A 133 -5.07 1.95 -6.45
N ALA A 134 -5.76 0.81 -6.59
CA ALA A 134 -5.41 -0.27 -7.51
C ALA A 134 -6.38 -0.29 -8.70
N GLU A 135 -6.01 0.34 -9.80
CA GLU A 135 -6.90 0.62 -10.93
C GLU A 135 -6.47 -0.01 -12.23
N ARG A 136 -7.43 -0.36 -13.09
CA ARG A 136 -7.16 -0.90 -14.43
C ARG A 136 -6.35 0.12 -15.24
N TYR A 137 -5.21 -0.30 -15.77
CA TYR A 137 -4.22 0.58 -16.41
C TYR A 137 -4.82 1.45 -17.53
N ASP A 138 -5.66 0.88 -18.38
CA ASP A 138 -6.33 1.57 -19.50
C ASP A 138 -7.86 1.69 -19.32
N GLY A 139 -8.37 1.39 -18.12
CA GLY A 139 -9.81 1.41 -17.82
C GLY A 139 -10.61 0.22 -18.35
N THR A 140 -10.00 -0.73 -19.07
CA THR A 140 -10.69 -1.93 -19.53
C THR A 140 -10.77 -2.99 -18.42
N SER A 141 -11.80 -3.84 -18.45
CA SER A 141 -12.00 -4.89 -17.45
C SER A 141 -10.90 -5.95 -17.43
N THR A 142 -10.19 -6.11 -18.55
CA THR A 142 -9.15 -7.13 -18.78
C THR A 142 -7.74 -6.65 -18.46
N SER A 143 -7.51 -5.33 -18.42
CA SER A 143 -6.17 -4.81 -18.21
C SER A 143 -5.68 -5.00 -16.78
N PRO A 144 -4.36 -5.10 -16.57
CA PRO A 144 -3.81 -5.23 -15.23
C PRO A 144 -4.17 -4.03 -14.34
N ARG A 145 -4.29 -4.26 -13.04
CA ARG A 145 -4.46 -3.17 -12.07
C ARG A 145 -3.09 -2.62 -11.70
N VAL A 146 -2.94 -1.32 -11.70
CA VAL A 146 -1.71 -0.62 -11.32
C VAL A 146 -1.99 0.37 -10.20
N LEU A 147 -0.93 0.71 -9.46
CA LEU A 147 -1.01 1.68 -8.39
C LEU A 147 -1.13 3.11 -8.93
N ARG A 148 -2.16 3.84 -8.50
CA ARG A 148 -2.42 5.24 -8.90
C ARG A 148 -2.83 6.11 -7.72
N LEU A 149 -2.83 7.42 -7.94
CA LEU A 149 -3.44 8.40 -7.04
C LEU A 149 -4.82 8.82 -7.50
N ARG A 150 -5.72 9.05 -6.54
CA ARG A 150 -7.02 9.69 -6.77
C ARG A 150 -7.35 10.72 -5.70
N GLU A 151 -7.93 11.84 -6.11
CA GLU A 151 -8.44 12.88 -5.19
C GLU A 151 -9.63 12.37 -4.35
N HIS A 152 -10.39 11.43 -4.91
CA HIS A 152 -11.55 10.85 -4.25
C HIS A 152 -11.53 9.32 -4.38
N THR A 153 -11.80 8.62 -3.28
CA THR A 153 -12.05 7.19 -3.34
C THR A 153 -13.46 6.93 -3.86
N ARG A 154 -13.55 5.99 -4.79
CA ARG A 154 -14.77 5.21 -5.01
C ARG A 154 -14.43 3.76 -4.69
N GLU A 155 -15.36 3.00 -4.14
CA GLU A 155 -15.12 1.58 -3.81
C GLU A 155 -14.56 0.79 -5.02
N GLU A 156 -14.96 1.17 -6.23
CA GLU A 156 -14.48 0.61 -7.50
C GLU A 156 -12.97 0.79 -7.77
N HIS A 157 -12.33 1.79 -7.16
CA HIS A 157 -10.92 2.12 -7.39
C HIS A 157 -9.94 1.27 -6.56
N GLY A 158 -10.43 0.46 -5.61
CA GLY A 158 -9.56 -0.43 -4.83
C GLY A 158 -8.55 0.32 -3.96
N SER A 159 -9.03 1.27 -3.16
CA SER A 159 -8.23 2.00 -2.16
C SER A 159 -7.98 1.23 -0.87
N ALA A 160 -8.61 0.07 -0.72
CA ALA A 160 -8.50 -0.82 0.42
C ALA A 160 -7.42 -1.87 0.17
N PHE A 161 -6.45 -1.94 1.08
CA PHE A 161 -5.32 -2.86 1.00
C PHE A 161 -5.21 -3.72 2.25
N GLN A 162 -4.47 -4.82 2.16
CA GLN A 162 -4.03 -5.60 3.29
C GLN A 162 -2.50 -5.64 3.30
N LEU A 163 -1.92 -5.41 4.47
CA LEU A 163 -0.48 -5.49 4.68
C LEU A 163 -0.18 -6.70 5.58
N CYS A 164 0.49 -7.71 5.05
CA CYS A 164 0.87 -8.90 5.81
C CYS A 164 2.37 -8.86 6.12
N LYS A 165 2.69 -8.70 7.41
CA LYS A 165 4.08 -8.62 7.88
C LYS A 165 4.80 -9.93 7.62
N GLN A 166 5.95 -9.83 6.97
CA GLN A 166 6.82 -10.96 6.71
C GLN A 166 7.94 -11.02 7.75
N PRO A 167 8.45 -12.21 8.09
CA PRO A 167 9.60 -12.34 8.96
C PRO A 167 10.77 -11.54 8.37
N ALA A 168 11.51 -10.84 9.25
CA ALA A 168 12.80 -10.33 8.84
C ALA A 168 13.65 -11.55 8.46
N ASN A 169 14.04 -11.66 7.18
CA ASN A 169 14.94 -12.74 6.78
C ASN A 169 16.14 -12.73 7.72
N PRO A 170 16.47 -13.84 8.40
CA PRO A 170 17.75 -13.94 9.08
C PRO A 170 18.81 -13.75 8.00
N ARG A 171 19.62 -12.71 8.16
CA ARG A 171 20.73 -12.40 7.27
C ARG A 171 21.69 -13.58 7.15
#